data_AF-A0A383EVD7-F1
#
_entry.id   AF-A0A383EVD7-F1
#
_cell.length_a   1.000
_cell.length_b   1.000
_cell.length_c   1.000
_cell.angle_alpha   90.00
_cell.angle_beta   90.00
_cell.angle_gamma   90.00
#
_symmetry.space_group_name_H-M   'P 1'
#
loop_
_entity.id
_entity.type
_entity.pdbx_description
1 polymer ?
#
loop_
_entity_poly.entity_id
_entity_poly.type
_entity_poly.pdbx_seq_one_letter_code
_entity_poly.pdbx_strand_id
1 'polypeptide(L)'
;MYNFTPISALTGGLIIGSAVVLYFSTTGRLAGISGIFANALFSKSNRSSNILFLLGLVIGPIGYFYFNKTPVNFEITSSSFLIVLAGFLVGLGTRMGGGCTSGHGICGISRFSIRSIIATITFIITGITTVFILQQFGIYL
;
A
#
# COMPACT_ATOMS: atom_id res chain seq x y z
N MET A 1 18.24 -8.15 17.59
CA MET A 1 17.16 -9.04 18.08
C MET A 1 15.89 -8.66 17.34
N TYR A 2 15.35 -9.54 16.48
CA TYR A 2 14.01 -9.33 15.93
C TYR A 2 13.02 -9.58 17.07
N ASN A 3 12.45 -8.50 17.62
CA ASN A 3 11.37 -8.63 18.60
C ASN A 3 10.13 -9.12 17.85
N PHE A 4 9.74 -10.37 18.07
CA PHE A 4 8.46 -10.87 17.60
C PHE A 4 7.34 -10.09 18.30
N THR A 5 6.59 -9.28 17.55
CA THR A 5 5.53 -8.42 18.10
C THR A 5 4.14 -8.88 17.62
N PRO A 6 3.63 -10.02 18.12
CA PRO A 6 2.40 -10.64 17.61
C PRO A 6 1.16 -9.78 17.88
N ILE A 7 1.10 -9.13 19.04
CA ILE A 7 -0.04 -8.32 19.45
C ILE A 7 -0.18 -7.06 18.58
N SER A 8 0.91 -6.35 18.30
CA SER A 8 0.88 -5.18 17.42
C SER A 8 0.58 -5.55 15.97
N ALA A 9 1.13 -6.66 15.48
CA ALA A 9 0.84 -7.15 14.13
C ALA A 9 -0.65 -7.56 13.99
N LEU A 10 -1.20 -8.27 14.96
CA LEU A 10 -2.60 -8.69 14.97
C LEU A 10 -3.54 -7.49 15.04
N THR A 11 -3.27 -6.53 15.93
CA THR A 11 -4.09 -5.31 16.07
C THR A 11 -4.07 -4.46 14.81
N GLY A 12 -2.90 -4.26 14.19
CA GLY A 12 -2.78 -3.59 12.89
C GLY A 12 -3.56 -4.31 11.79
N GLY A 13 -3.45 -5.64 11.72
CA GLY A 13 -4.20 -6.47 10.78
C GLY A 13 -5.71 -6.37 10.95
N LEU A 14 -6.21 -6.39 12.20
CA LEU A 14 -7.63 -6.21 12.51
C LEU A 14 -8.13 -4.83 12.07
N ILE A 15 -7.38 -3.76 12.36
CA ILE A 15 -7.74 -2.39 11.96
C ILE A 15 -7.84 -2.28 10.43
N ILE A 16 -6.84 -2.78 9.70
CA ILE A 16 -6.84 -2.76 8.23
C ILE A 16 -8.00 -3.61 7.69
N GLY A 17 -8.22 -4.81 8.23
CA GLY A 17 -9.31 -5.69 7.84
C GLY A 17 -10.68 -5.05 8.04
N SER A 18 -10.93 -4.47 9.21
CA SER A 18 -12.15 -3.72 9.50
C SER A 18 -12.35 -2.54 8.54
N ALA A 19 -11.30 -1.77 8.24
CA ALA A 19 -11.39 -0.67 7.29
C ALA A 19 -11.77 -1.15 5.87
N VAL A 20 -11.21 -2.26 5.41
CA VAL A 20 -11.55 -2.86 4.10
C VAL A 20 -12.99 -3.37 4.07
N VAL A 21 -13.45 -4.03 5.14
CA VAL A 21 -14.84 -4.53 5.26
C VAL A 21 -15.83 -3.36 5.27
N LEU A 22 -15.55 -2.29 6.01
CA LEU A 22 -16.38 -1.08 6.03
C LEU A 22 -16.45 -0.41 4.65
N TYR A 23 -15.31 -0.30 3.97
CA TYR A 23 -15.27 0.25 2.60
C TYR A 23 -16.06 -0.62 1.62
N PHE A 24 -15.94 -1.95 1.72
CA PHE A 24 -16.70 -2.88 0.90
C PHE A 24 -18.20 -2.80 1.18
N SER A 25 -18.61 -2.73 2.45
CA SER A 25 -20.02 -2.65 2.84
C SER A 25 -20.68 -1.35 2.38
N THR A 26 -19.97 -0.22 2.44
CA THR A 26 -20.51 1.09 2.06
C THR A 26 -20.49 1.35 0.56
N THR A 27 -19.54 0.77 -0.18
CA THR A 27 -19.34 1.07 -1.60
C THR A 27 -19.64 -0.10 -2.53
N GLY A 28 -19.79 -1.33 -2.01
CA GLY A 28 -19.89 -2.57 -2.78
C GLY A 28 -18.59 -2.97 -3.49
N ARG A 29 -17.48 -2.25 -3.28
CA ARG A 29 -16.23 -2.40 -4.03
C ARG A 29 -15.08 -2.81 -3.12
N LEU A 30 -14.18 -3.61 -3.66
CA LEU A 30 -12.97 -4.02 -2.96
C LEU A 30 -11.96 -2.88 -2.91
N ALA A 31 -11.22 -2.79 -1.81
CA ALA A 31 -10.23 -1.74 -1.58
C ALA A 31 -8.93 -2.01 -2.38
N GLY A 32 -8.79 -1.36 -3.54
CA GLY A 32 -7.55 -1.35 -4.33
C GLY A 32 -7.06 0.07 -4.53
N ILE A 33 -6.01 0.49 -3.82
CA ILE A 33 -5.56 1.90 -3.75
C ILE A 33 -5.21 2.44 -5.15
N SER A 34 -4.47 1.70 -5.97
CA SER A 34 -4.13 2.13 -7.34
C SER A 34 -5.36 2.38 -8.21
N GLY A 35 -6.39 1.52 -8.10
CA GLY A 35 -7.66 1.68 -8.80
C GLY A 35 -8.50 2.83 -8.25
N ILE A 36 -8.55 2.99 -6.93
CA ILE A 36 -9.22 4.12 -6.26
C ILE A 36 -8.59 5.44 -6.69
N PHE A 37 -7.25 5.52 -6.69
CA PHE A 37 -6.49 6.69 -7.13
C PHE A 37 -6.74 7.03 -8.60
N ALA A 38 -6.63 6.05 -9.50
CA ALA A 38 -6.90 6.25 -10.93
C ALA A 38 -8.35 6.70 -11.18
N ASN A 39 -9.32 6.09 -10.49
CA ASN A 39 -10.73 6.47 -10.60
C ASN A 39 -11.03 7.83 -9.97
N ALA A 40 -10.25 8.28 -8.97
CA ALA A 40 -10.39 9.63 -8.41
C ALA A 40 -9.88 10.71 -9.37
N LEU A 41 -8.81 10.43 -10.14
CA LEU A 41 -8.26 11.36 -11.13
C LEU A 41 -9.06 11.38 -12.43
N PHE A 42 -9.27 10.21 -13.04
CA PHE A 42 -9.66 10.11 -14.45
C PHE A 42 -11.14 9.73 -14.66
N SER A 43 -11.80 9.17 -13.66
CA SER A 43 -13.20 8.73 -13.78
C SER A 43 -14.15 9.57 -12.93
N LYS A 44 -15.41 9.71 -13.37
CA LYS A 44 -16.49 10.31 -12.55
C LYS A 44 -17.24 9.26 -11.72
N SER A 45 -17.10 7.97 -12.01
CA SER A 45 -17.81 6.91 -11.29
C SER A 45 -17.32 6.79 -9.85
N ASN A 46 -18.23 6.96 -8.89
CA ASN A 46 -17.96 6.88 -7.44
C ASN A 46 -16.81 7.79 -6.97
N ARG A 47 -16.60 8.92 -7.64
CA ARG A 47 -15.46 9.82 -7.39
C ARG A 47 -15.44 10.36 -5.95
N SER A 48 -16.59 10.70 -5.39
CA SER A 48 -16.71 11.16 -4.00
C SER A 48 -16.14 10.16 -3.00
N SER A 49 -16.60 8.91 -3.07
CA SER A 49 -16.12 7.81 -2.23
C SER A 49 -14.62 7.55 -2.39
N ASN A 50 -14.10 7.63 -3.62
CA ASN A 50 -12.68 7.45 -3.87
C ASN A 50 -11.84 8.58 -3.24
N ILE A 51 -12.28 9.84 -3.38
CA ILE A 51 -11.60 11.00 -2.78
C ILE A 51 -11.66 10.92 -1.26
N LEU A 52 -12.82 10.59 -0.68
CA LEU A 52 -13.00 10.41 0.76
C LEU A 52 -12.05 9.35 1.33
N PHE A 53 -11.90 8.22 0.64
CA PHE A 53 -10.96 7.17 1.03
C PHE A 53 -9.50 7.66 1.00
N LEU A 54 -9.10 8.35 -0.07
CA LEU A 54 -7.74 8.89 -0.21
C LEU A 54 -7.45 9.97 0.83
N LEU A 55 -8.41 10.84 1.14
CA LEU A 55 -8.29 11.82 2.21
C LEU A 55 -8.11 11.13 3.56
N GLY A 56 -8.89 10.08 3.85
CA GLY A 56 -8.72 9.28 5.07
C GLY A 56 -7.31 8.67 5.19
N LEU A 57 -6.76 8.17 4.07
CA LEU A 57 -5.41 7.61 4.01
C LEU A 57 -4.32 8.63 4.35
N VAL A 58 -4.51 9.90 3.96
CA VAL A 58 -3.58 11.00 4.25
C VAL A 58 -3.80 11.56 5.66
N ILE A 59 -5.05 11.75 6.07
CA ILE A 59 -5.41 12.35 7.37
C ILE A 59 -5.05 11.40 8.52
N GLY A 60 -5.17 10.09 8.35
CA GLY A 60 -4.85 9.09 9.39
C GLY A 60 -3.45 9.26 10.01
N PRO A 61 -2.36 9.16 9.22
CA PRO A 61 -1.00 9.35 9.74
C PRO A 61 -0.74 10.78 10.25
N ILE A 62 -1.33 11.80 9.64
CA ILE A 62 -1.23 13.20 10.13
C ILE A 62 -1.86 13.34 11.52
N GLY A 63 -3.04 12.76 11.72
CA GLY A 63 -3.72 12.73 13.00
C GLY A 63 -2.90 11.98 14.05
N TYR A 64 -2.35 10.82 13.68
CA TYR A 64 -1.47 10.04 14.56
C TYR A 64 -0.27 10.86 15.04
N PHE A 65 0.37 11.60 14.14
CA PHE A 65 1.50 12.49 14.47
C PHE A 65 1.08 13.59 15.45
N TYR A 66 -0.08 14.22 15.21
CA TYR A 66 -0.59 15.29 16.07
C TYR A 66 -0.90 14.82 17.50
N PHE A 67 -1.48 13.63 17.66
CA PHE A 67 -1.84 13.11 18.99
C PHE A 67 -0.65 12.58 19.78
N ASN A 68 0.28 11.86 19.14
CA ASN A 68 1.36 11.20 19.86
C ASN A 68 2.60 12.08 20.07
N LYS A 69 2.74 13.18 19.30
CA LYS A 69 3.89 14.11 19.34
C LYS A 69 5.26 13.43 19.22
N THR A 70 5.30 12.16 18.83
CA THR A 70 6.52 11.41 18.61
C THR A 70 6.94 11.56 17.16
N PRO A 71 8.18 11.99 16.87
CA PRO A 71 8.69 11.95 15.53
C PRO A 71 8.80 10.49 15.09
N VAL A 72 8.09 10.13 14.02
CA VAL A 72 8.30 8.85 13.35
C VAL A 72 9.55 9.03 12.49
N ASN A 73 10.63 8.34 12.86
CA ASN A 73 11.86 8.35 12.08
C ASN A 73 11.60 7.61 10.76
N PHE A 74 11.37 8.38 9.70
CA PHE A 74 11.35 7.88 8.34
C PHE A 74 12.70 8.17 7.70
N GLU A 75 13.48 7.12 7.46
CA GLU A 75 14.62 7.22 6.58
C GLU A 75 14.09 7.11 5.14
N ILE A 76 14.30 8.17 4.36
CA ILE A 76 13.96 8.22 2.95
C ILE A 76 15.23 8.58 2.21
N THR A 77 15.51 7.86 1.13
CA THR A 77 16.64 8.16 0.26
C THR A 77 16.60 9.63 -0.21
N SER A 78 17.73 10.33 -0.17
CA SER A 78 17.80 11.75 -0.55
C SER A 78 17.71 11.98 -2.06
N SER A 79 17.83 10.92 -2.87
CA SER A 79 17.77 11.00 -4.33
C SER A 79 16.34 11.14 -4.84
N SER A 80 15.94 12.37 -5.18
CA SER A 80 14.64 12.63 -5.80
C SER A 80 14.45 11.88 -7.12
N PHE A 81 15.54 11.66 -7.87
CA PHE A 81 15.50 10.89 -9.11
C PHE A 81 15.04 9.44 -8.88
N LEU A 82 15.58 8.77 -7.85
CA LEU A 82 15.17 7.41 -7.51
C LEU A 82 13.70 7.36 -7.07
N ILE A 83 13.23 8.34 -6.30
CA ILE A 83 11.84 8.40 -5.84
C ILE A 83 10.88 8.54 -7.04
N VAL A 84 11.16 9.46 -7.96
CA VAL A 84 10.31 9.69 -9.15
C VAL A 84 10.31 8.47 -10.06
N LEU A 85 11.49 7.89 -10.33
CA LEU A 85 11.60 6.71 -11.17
C LEU A 85 10.91 5.50 -10.55
N ALA A 86 11.09 5.26 -9.25
CA ALA A 86 10.43 4.18 -8.53
C ALA A 86 8.90 4.36 -8.54
N GLY A 87 8.41 5.57 -8.28
CA GLY A 87 6.98 5.88 -8.34
C GLY A 87 6.38 5.62 -9.73
N PHE A 88 7.09 6.01 -10.79
CA PHE A 88 6.68 5.74 -12.17
C PHE A 88 6.62 4.24 -12.48
N LEU A 89 7.66 3.48 -12.12
CA LEU A 89 7.71 2.03 -12.31
C LEU A 89 6.61 1.30 -11.54
N VAL A 90 6.35 1.71 -10.29
CA VAL A 90 5.24 1.17 -9.49
C VAL A 90 3.89 1.50 -10.13
N GLY A 91 3.71 2.72 -10.63
CA GLY A 91 2.51 3.13 -11.35
C GLY A 91 2.24 2.24 -12.57
N LEU A 92 3.24 2.06 -13.43
CA LEU A 92 3.15 1.16 -14.59
C LEU A 92 2.90 -0.30 -14.17
N GLY A 93 3.67 -0.80 -13.21
CA GLY A 93 3.58 -2.18 -12.75
C GLY A 93 2.22 -2.51 -12.16
N THR A 94 1.64 -1.64 -11.34
CA THR A 94 0.30 -1.86 -10.76
C THR A 94 -0.80 -1.82 -11.81
N ARG A 95 -0.63 -1.07 -12.91
CA ARG A 95 -1.57 -1.09 -14.04
C ARG A 95 -1.46 -2.38 -14.84
N MET A 96 -0.25 -2.84 -15.14
CA MET A 96 0.01 -4.09 -15.87
C MET A 96 -0.43 -5.32 -15.05
N GLY A 97 -0.19 -5.31 -13.74
CA GLY A 97 -0.61 -6.37 -12.82
C GLY A 97 -2.13 -6.47 -12.63
N GLY A 98 -2.87 -5.41 -13.00
CA GLY A 98 -4.31 -5.32 -12.76
C GLY A 98 -4.67 -5.01 -11.29
N GLY A 99 -3.72 -4.45 -10.53
CA GLY A 99 -3.88 -4.16 -9.11
C GLY A 99 -2.57 -3.80 -8.42
N CYS A 100 -2.69 -3.27 -7.20
CA CYS A 100 -1.57 -3.05 -6.29
C CYS A 100 -1.56 -4.09 -5.16
N THR A 101 -0.58 -4.02 -4.27
CA THR A 101 -0.46 -4.89 -3.10
C THR A 101 -1.65 -4.81 -2.16
N SER A 102 -2.32 -3.65 -2.01
CA SER A 102 -3.55 -3.58 -1.21
C SER A 102 -4.68 -4.41 -1.83
N GLY A 103 -4.79 -4.42 -3.16
CA GLY A 103 -5.82 -5.16 -3.89
C GLY A 103 -5.53 -6.66 -3.96
N HIS A 104 -4.30 -7.04 -4.33
CA HIS A 104 -3.90 -8.44 -4.42
C HIS A 104 -3.61 -9.05 -3.06
N GLY A 105 -2.81 -8.38 -2.23
CA GLY A 105 -2.39 -8.88 -0.92
C GLY A 105 -3.53 -8.90 0.10
N ILE A 106 -4.18 -7.76 0.34
CA ILE A 106 -5.25 -7.69 1.35
C ILE A 106 -6.53 -8.32 0.82
N CYS A 107 -7.16 -7.74 -0.21
CA CYS A 107 -8.46 -8.21 -0.69
C CYS A 107 -8.40 -9.51 -1.51
N GLY A 108 -7.29 -9.75 -2.21
CA GLY A 108 -7.15 -10.87 -3.15
C GLY A 108 -6.84 -12.19 -2.45
N ILE A 109 -5.86 -12.20 -1.54
CA ILE A 109 -5.50 -13.39 -0.77
C ILE A 109 -6.63 -13.80 0.17
N SER A 110 -7.32 -12.85 0.82
CA SER A 110 -8.48 -13.17 1.68
C SER A 110 -9.63 -13.87 0.96
N ARG A 111 -9.69 -13.77 -0.38
CA ARG A 111 -10.66 -14.48 -1.24
C ARG A 111 -10.08 -15.75 -1.87
N PHE A 112 -8.91 -16.21 -1.41
CA PHE A 112 -8.19 -17.36 -1.95
C PHE A 112 -7.93 -17.29 -3.47
N SER A 113 -7.72 -16.07 -4.00
CA SER A 113 -7.44 -15.89 -5.42
C SER A 113 -6.01 -16.31 -5.74
N ILE A 114 -5.83 -17.42 -6.47
CA ILE A 114 -4.52 -17.91 -6.93
C ILE A 114 -3.74 -16.82 -7.68
N ARG A 115 -4.40 -16.08 -8.58
CA ARG A 115 -3.79 -14.96 -9.31
C ARG A 115 -3.21 -13.92 -8.36
N SER A 116 -3.93 -13.59 -7.28
CA SER A 116 -3.49 -12.57 -6.32
C SER A 116 -2.37 -13.08 -5.41
N ILE A 117 -2.39 -14.37 -5.05
CA ILE A 117 -1.31 -15.01 -4.31
C ILE A 117 -0.02 -14.96 -5.15
N ILE A 118 -0.07 -15.38 -6.41
CA ILE A 118 1.09 -15.34 -7.32
C ILE A 118 1.59 -13.89 -7.47
N ALA A 119 0.70 -12.93 -7.74
CA ALA A 119 1.08 -11.52 -7.88
C ALA A 119 1.73 -10.93 -6.62
N THR A 120 1.31 -11.38 -5.43
CA THR A 120 1.88 -10.91 -4.16
C THR A 120 3.25 -11.53 -3.91
N ILE A 121 3.40 -12.83 -4.18
CA ILE A 121 4.69 -13.53 -4.07
C ILE A 121 5.71 -12.92 -5.03
N THR A 122 5.35 -12.68 -6.30
CA THR A 122 6.26 -12.05 -7.26
C THR A 122 6.65 -10.65 -6.82
N PHE A 123 5.69 -9.84 -6.34
CA PHE A 123 5.98 -8.50 -5.82
C PHE A 123 6.99 -8.53 -4.66
N ILE A 124 6.79 -9.43 -3.68
CA ILE A 124 7.68 -9.56 -2.53
C ILE A 124 9.08 -10.01 -2.97
N ILE A 125 9.18 -11.04 -3.81
CA ILE A 125 10.47 -11.54 -4.32
C ILE A 125 11.21 -10.43 -5.06
N THR A 126 10.55 -9.74 -6.00
CA THR A 126 11.15 -8.63 -6.74
C THR A 126 11.61 -7.50 -5.82
N GLY A 127 10.82 -7.16 -4.80
CA GLY A 127 11.20 -6.16 -3.79
C GLY A 127 12.47 -6.56 -3.03
N ILE A 128 12.54 -7.81 -2.54
CA ILE A 128 13.73 -8.35 -1.87
C ILE A 128 14.94 -8.30 -2.79
N THR A 129 14.80 -8.79 -4.03
CA THR A 129 15.89 -8.78 -5.01
C THR A 129 16.35 -7.36 -5.35
N THR A 130 15.42 -6.41 -5.50
CA THR A 130 15.76 -5.02 -5.82
C THR A 130 16.56 -4.37 -4.69
N VAL A 131 16.12 -4.53 -3.44
CA VAL A 131 16.84 -4.00 -2.26
C VAL A 131 18.22 -4.66 -2.15
N PHE A 132 18.30 -5.98 -2.30
CA PHE A 132 19.57 -6.70 -2.26
C PHE A 132 20.56 -6.17 -3.29
N ILE A 133 20.12 -5.99 -4.55
CA ILE A 133 20.98 -5.46 -5.63
C ILE A 133 21.42 -4.03 -5.33
N LEU A 134 20.50 -3.14 -4.96
CA LEU A 134 20.83 -1.73 -4.68
C LEU A 134 21.85 -1.59 -3.55
N GLN A 135 21.73 -2.41 -2.49
CA GLN A 135 22.69 -2.43 -1.40
C GLN A 135 24.08 -2.91 -1.84
N GLN A 136 24.20 -3.81 -2.82
CA GLN A 136 25.51 -4.19 -3.39
C GLN A 136 26.20 -3.03 -4.12
N PHE A 137 25.42 -2.09 -4.67
CA PHE A 137 25.94 -0.87 -5.32
C PHE A 137 26.15 0.28 -4.33
N GLY A 138 26.05 0.05 -3.02
CA GLY A 138 26.21 1.07 -1.98
C GLY A 138 25.06 2.06 -1.88
N ILE A 139 23.92 1.78 -2.53
CA ILE A 139 22.70 2.58 -2.43
C ILE A 139 21.89 2.03 -1.25
N TYR A 140 22.04 2.68 -0.10
CA TYR A 140 21.23 2.40 1.09
C TYR A 140 19.97 3.26 1.03
N LEU A 141 18.81 2.59 1.02
CA LEU A 141 17.47 3.17 0.98
C LEU A 141 17.00 3.53 2.38
#